data_AF-A0A411YY57-F1
#
_entry.id   AF-A0A411YY57-F1
#
_cell.length_a   1.000
_cell.length_b   1.000
_cell.length_c   1.000
_cell.angle_alpha   90.00
_cell.angle_beta   90.00
_cell.angle_gamma   90.00
#
_symmetry.space_group_name_H-M   'P 1'
#
loop_
_entity.id
_entity.type
_entity.pdbx_description
1 polymer ?
#
loop_
_entity_poly.entity_id
_entity_poly.type
_entity_poly.pdbx_seq_one_letter_code
_entity_poly.pdbx_strand_id
1 'polypeptide(L)'
;MTYLRPIPLQDAARPSDALTLAGGWCRFTHVEILERGRAPVVLPAAEAPPSLLSPLLSPRADFAGLSLDRPRLMGILNVTPDSFSDGGLFLKPEAAMMQARAMAAQADILDVGGESTRPGAVEVSVEEETARTAPVIAALRAAGIERAVSIDTRKAAVARAALKAGAGIVNDVTALQFDADMAGLVANAGVPVILMHSILTPDRMQDAPEYDDVLLDVYDALAARVAEAEAAGIARDRIAIDPGIGFGKTLPHNLALLARLSLFHSLGLPVLLGASRKRFIGTLSGEDDAAKRMPGSIAVALAGVAQGVQMIRVHDVAETRAALTLWQAVTQTTPDAKQGENP
;
A
#
# COMPACT_ATOMS: atom_id res chain seq x y z
N MET A 1 -25.00 7.10 -5.74
CA MET A 1 -24.12 6.00 -6.15
C MET A 1 -24.22 4.90 -5.11
N THR A 2 -24.22 3.65 -5.53
CA THR A 2 -24.32 2.49 -4.64
C THR A 2 -22.96 1.80 -4.62
N TYR A 3 -22.41 1.60 -3.42
CA TYR A 3 -21.09 1.02 -3.24
C TYR A 3 -21.24 -0.36 -2.60
N LEU A 4 -20.51 -1.34 -3.13
CA LEU A 4 -20.52 -2.72 -2.63
C LEU A 4 -19.25 -2.94 -1.81
N ARG A 5 -19.35 -3.46 -0.59
CA ARG A 5 -18.19 -3.92 0.19
C ARG A 5 -18.32 -5.40 0.52
N PRO A 6 -17.38 -6.27 0.16
CA PRO A 6 -17.37 -7.65 0.65
C PRO A 6 -17.11 -7.66 2.16
N ILE A 7 -17.80 -8.51 2.91
CA ILE A 7 -17.52 -8.75 4.33
C ILE A 7 -16.54 -9.94 4.40
N PRO A 8 -15.24 -9.72 4.63
CA PRO A 8 -14.25 -10.77 4.42
C PRO A 8 -14.21 -11.76 5.58
N LEU A 9 -14.05 -13.03 5.23
CA LEU A 9 -13.94 -14.19 6.11
C LEU A 9 -12.57 -14.84 5.92
N GLN A 10 -11.91 -15.15 7.04
CA GLN A 10 -10.58 -15.79 7.11
C GLN A 10 -10.60 -17.02 8.05
N ASP A 11 -11.80 -17.53 8.35
CA ASP A 11 -11.97 -18.75 9.14
C ASP A 11 -11.58 -19.99 8.30
N ALA A 12 -11.10 -21.05 8.96
CA ALA A 12 -10.80 -22.32 8.31
C ALA A 12 -12.06 -22.97 7.69
N ALA A 13 -13.21 -22.83 8.36
CA ALA A 13 -14.50 -23.26 7.85
C ALA A 13 -14.88 -22.46 6.58
N ARG A 14 -15.13 -23.19 5.49
CA ARG A 14 -15.55 -22.62 4.21
C ARG A 14 -17.04 -22.90 3.97
N PRO A 15 -17.93 -21.90 4.03
CA PRO A 15 -19.29 -22.03 3.52
C PRO A 15 -19.27 -22.43 2.02
N SER A 16 -20.21 -23.28 1.60
CA SER A 16 -20.26 -23.81 0.23
C SER A 16 -20.56 -22.75 -0.83
N ASP A 17 -21.20 -21.65 -0.42
CA ASP A 17 -21.52 -20.45 -1.20
C ASP A 17 -20.42 -19.37 -1.14
N ALA A 18 -19.33 -19.60 -0.41
CA ALA A 18 -18.29 -18.57 -0.19
C ALA A 18 -17.45 -18.29 -1.45
N LEU A 19 -17.60 -17.06 -1.94
CA LEU A 19 -16.85 -16.47 -3.05
C LEU A 19 -15.43 -16.09 -2.59
N THR A 20 -14.45 -16.22 -3.49
CA THR A 20 -13.06 -15.78 -3.24
C THR A 20 -12.90 -14.30 -3.59
N LEU A 21 -12.34 -13.51 -2.67
CA LEU A 21 -12.08 -12.09 -2.88
C LEU A 21 -10.79 -11.89 -3.68
N ALA A 22 -10.93 -11.28 -4.86
CA ALA A 22 -9.85 -10.79 -5.71
C ALA A 22 -8.75 -11.83 -6.05
N GLY A 23 -9.11 -13.12 -6.09
CA GLY A 23 -8.19 -14.25 -6.29
C GLY A 23 -7.23 -14.53 -5.12
N GLY A 24 -7.37 -13.84 -3.99
CA GLY A 24 -6.50 -13.98 -2.82
C GLY A 24 -7.01 -14.96 -1.77
N TRP A 25 -6.55 -14.77 -0.53
CA TRP A 25 -6.81 -15.65 0.62
C TRP A 25 -8.12 -15.38 1.36
N CYS A 26 -8.78 -14.25 1.12
CA CYS A 26 -10.04 -13.89 1.77
C CYS A 26 -11.24 -14.46 1.03
N ARG A 27 -12.28 -14.84 1.77
CA ARG A 27 -13.56 -15.32 1.24
C ARG A 27 -14.70 -14.40 1.68
N PHE A 28 -15.87 -14.45 1.06
CA PHE A 28 -17.07 -13.76 1.55
C PHE A 28 -18.35 -14.46 1.10
N THR A 29 -19.36 -14.46 1.98
CA THR A 29 -20.74 -14.88 1.67
C THR A 29 -21.72 -13.71 1.71
N HIS A 30 -21.31 -12.57 2.27
CA HIS A 30 -22.14 -11.39 2.46
C HIS A 30 -21.42 -10.13 2.01
N VAL A 31 -22.21 -9.13 1.64
CA VAL A 31 -21.77 -7.81 1.21
C VAL A 31 -22.53 -6.73 2.00
N GLU A 32 -21.83 -5.65 2.35
CA GLU A 32 -22.42 -4.42 2.88
C GLU A 32 -22.65 -3.46 1.70
N ILE A 33 -23.91 -3.10 1.46
CA ILE A 33 -24.30 -2.01 0.57
C ILE A 33 -24.17 -0.70 1.34
N LEU A 34 -23.42 0.24 0.77
CA LEU A 34 -23.26 1.60 1.27
C LEU A 34 -23.89 2.57 0.28
N GLU A 35 -24.62 3.55 0.78
CA GLU A 35 -25.20 4.65 0.01
C GLU A 35 -25.17 5.93 0.85
N ARG A 36 -24.77 7.06 0.25
CA ARG A 36 -24.68 8.35 0.95
C ARG A 36 -26.03 8.73 1.57
N GLY A 37 -26.02 9.10 2.85
CA GLY A 37 -27.23 9.49 3.58
C GLY A 37 -28.19 8.34 3.93
N ARG A 38 -27.79 7.07 3.80
CA ARG A 38 -28.59 5.90 4.15
C ARG A 38 -27.83 4.97 5.10
N ALA A 39 -28.57 4.22 5.92
CA ALA A 39 -27.98 3.19 6.76
C ALA A 39 -27.43 2.04 5.88
N PRO A 40 -26.25 1.47 6.20
CA PRO A 40 -25.73 0.30 5.49
C PRO A 40 -26.69 -0.89 5.56
N VAL A 41 -26.80 -1.64 4.46
CA VAL A 41 -27.61 -2.86 4.38
C VAL A 41 -26.70 -4.05 4.09
N VAL A 42 -26.79 -5.12 4.87
CA VAL A 42 -26.05 -6.36 4.63
C VAL A 42 -26.97 -7.37 3.96
N LEU A 43 -26.51 -7.98 2.87
CA LEU A 43 -27.23 -9.03 2.14
C LEU A 43 -26.28 -10.13 1.64
N PRO A 44 -26.78 -11.35 1.35
CA PRO A 44 -26.00 -12.43 0.77
C PRO A 44 -25.37 -12.02 -0.55
N ALA A 45 -24.11 -12.37 -0.80
CA ALA A 45 -23.38 -11.96 -1.99
C ALA A 45 -24.06 -12.40 -3.29
N ALA A 46 -24.82 -13.50 -3.28
CA ALA A 46 -25.60 -13.98 -4.41
C ALA A 46 -26.78 -13.06 -4.82
N GLU A 47 -27.22 -12.15 -3.95
CA GLU A 47 -28.30 -11.19 -4.22
C GLU A 47 -27.79 -9.84 -4.76
N ALA A 48 -26.47 -9.62 -4.77
CA ALA A 48 -25.89 -8.37 -5.24
C ALA A 48 -25.80 -8.29 -6.78
N PRO A 49 -25.87 -7.09 -7.38
CA PRO A 49 -25.77 -6.94 -8.84
C PRO A 49 -24.45 -7.52 -9.40
N PRO A 50 -24.49 -8.39 -10.43
CA PRO A 50 -23.29 -9.02 -10.99
C PRO A 50 -22.21 -8.04 -11.47
N SER A 51 -22.61 -6.85 -11.94
CA SER A 51 -21.70 -5.77 -12.35
C SER A 51 -20.91 -5.18 -11.18
N LEU A 52 -21.49 -5.12 -9.97
CA LEU A 52 -20.81 -4.65 -8.76
C LEU A 52 -19.99 -5.77 -8.10
N LEU A 53 -20.38 -7.03 -8.27
CA LEU A 53 -19.63 -8.20 -7.79
C LEU A 53 -18.38 -8.48 -8.63
N SER A 54 -18.43 -8.30 -9.96
CA SER A 54 -17.33 -8.69 -10.85
C SER A 54 -15.94 -8.17 -10.44
N PRO A 55 -15.75 -6.88 -10.07
CA PRO A 55 -14.46 -6.36 -9.59
C PRO A 55 -13.95 -7.04 -8.30
N LEU A 56 -14.84 -7.62 -7.49
CA LEU A 56 -14.50 -8.37 -6.27
C LEU A 56 -14.09 -9.81 -6.54
N LEU A 57 -14.45 -10.37 -7.70
CA LEU A 57 -14.17 -11.77 -8.05
C LEU A 57 -12.95 -11.91 -8.98
N SER A 58 -12.64 -10.90 -9.79
CA SER A 58 -11.47 -10.91 -10.66
C SER A 58 -10.15 -11.01 -9.87
N PRO A 59 -9.32 -12.04 -10.12
CA PRO A 59 -7.96 -12.10 -9.60
C PRO A 59 -7.16 -10.85 -9.94
N ARG A 60 -6.33 -10.37 -9.01
CA ARG A 60 -5.42 -9.25 -9.31
C ARG A 60 -4.26 -9.73 -10.18
N ALA A 61 -3.95 -8.94 -11.20
CA ALA A 61 -2.79 -9.16 -12.07
C ALA A 61 -1.47 -8.98 -11.29
N ASP A 62 -0.39 -9.54 -11.84
CA ASP A 62 0.95 -9.46 -11.25
C ASP A 62 1.47 -8.02 -11.22
N PHE A 63 1.73 -7.50 -10.02
CA PHE A 63 2.22 -6.14 -9.82
C PHE A 63 3.75 -6.16 -9.73
N ALA A 64 4.43 -5.52 -10.69
CA ALA A 64 5.88 -5.56 -10.84
C ALA A 64 6.49 -6.99 -10.88
N GLY A 65 5.77 -7.96 -11.46
CA GLY A 65 6.18 -9.37 -11.51
C GLY A 65 5.94 -10.14 -10.21
N LEU A 66 5.16 -9.60 -9.28
CA LEU A 66 4.73 -10.26 -8.05
C LEU A 66 3.25 -10.65 -8.15
N SER A 67 2.95 -11.94 -8.07
CA SER A 67 1.57 -12.42 -7.94
C SER A 67 0.91 -11.88 -6.68
N LEU A 68 -0.36 -11.50 -6.75
CA LEU A 68 -1.10 -10.90 -5.64
C LEU A 68 -2.08 -11.87 -4.96
N ASP A 69 -1.76 -13.17 -5.06
CA ASP A 69 -2.40 -14.31 -4.41
C ASP A 69 -2.12 -14.40 -2.90
N ARG A 70 -1.05 -13.74 -2.43
CA ARG A 70 -0.67 -13.62 -1.02
C ARG A 70 -0.30 -12.19 -0.63
N PRO A 71 -0.28 -11.82 0.67
CA PRO A 71 0.23 -10.53 1.11
C PRO A 71 1.67 -10.30 0.66
N ARG A 72 1.95 -9.08 0.19
CA ARG A 72 3.29 -8.61 -0.20
C ARG A 72 3.76 -7.53 0.75
N LEU A 73 5.01 -7.65 1.21
CA LEU A 73 5.62 -6.65 2.10
C LEU A 73 6.44 -5.63 1.30
N MET A 74 6.10 -4.36 1.49
CA MET A 74 6.80 -3.22 0.93
C MET A 74 7.61 -2.53 2.04
N GLY A 75 8.92 -2.75 2.04
CA GLY A 75 9.84 -2.24 3.05
C GLY A 75 10.23 -0.79 2.79
N ILE A 76 10.03 0.08 3.77
CA ILE A 76 10.34 1.52 3.66
C ILE A 76 11.85 1.75 3.85
N LEU A 77 12.54 2.18 2.80
CA LEU A 77 13.94 2.59 2.79
C LEU A 77 14.06 4.11 2.58
N ASN A 78 13.85 4.87 3.67
CA ASN A 78 14.07 6.31 3.64
C ASN A 78 15.57 6.62 3.50
N VAL A 79 15.93 7.47 2.54
CA VAL A 79 17.32 7.88 2.31
C VAL A 79 17.53 9.30 2.84
N THR A 80 18.18 9.40 4.01
CA THR A 80 18.61 10.70 4.57
C THR A 80 19.97 11.11 3.98
N PRO A 81 20.37 12.40 4.06
CA PRO A 81 21.70 12.84 3.61
C PRO A 81 22.83 11.96 4.19
N ASP A 82 22.81 11.75 5.51
CA ASP A 82 23.83 10.96 6.23
C ASP A 82 23.86 9.47 5.84
N SER A 83 22.85 8.96 5.15
CA SER A 83 22.73 7.54 4.79
C SER A 83 23.56 7.18 3.56
N PHE A 84 23.63 8.06 2.56
CA PHE A 84 24.16 7.71 1.22
C PHE A 84 24.79 8.86 0.42
N SER A 85 24.65 10.14 0.79
CA SER A 85 25.23 11.24 0.01
C SER A 85 26.55 11.73 0.60
N ASP A 86 27.66 11.26 0.02
CA ASP A 86 28.72 12.16 -0.46
C ASP A 86 29.68 11.41 -1.39
N GLY A 87 30.00 12.02 -2.53
CA GLY A 87 30.68 11.36 -3.64
C GLY A 87 32.09 10.84 -3.30
N GLY A 88 32.23 9.53 -3.10
CA GLY A 88 33.52 8.85 -3.02
C GLY A 88 34.25 8.90 -1.67
N LEU A 89 33.70 9.58 -0.66
CA LEU A 89 34.28 9.66 0.70
C LEU A 89 33.28 9.23 1.76
N PHE A 90 32.83 7.99 1.64
CA PHE A 90 31.87 7.43 2.59
C PHE A 90 32.54 6.92 3.88
N LEU A 91 31.85 7.08 5.01
CA LEU A 91 32.20 6.40 6.26
C LEU A 91 31.32 5.17 6.59
N LYS A 92 30.15 4.97 5.96
CA LYS A 92 29.24 3.83 6.25
C LYS A 92 28.35 3.25 5.09
N PRO A 93 28.79 3.10 3.81
CA PRO A 93 27.93 2.51 2.76
C PRO A 93 27.55 1.08 3.09
N GLU A 94 28.50 0.35 3.67
CA GLU A 94 28.34 -1.04 4.05
C GLU A 94 27.20 -1.23 5.04
N ALA A 95 27.03 -0.32 6.01
CA ALA A 95 25.95 -0.40 6.98
C ALA A 95 24.57 -0.21 6.33
N ALA A 96 24.42 0.82 5.50
CA ALA A 96 23.16 1.11 4.84
C ALA A 96 22.81 0.06 3.75
N MET A 97 23.82 -0.46 3.04
CA MET A 97 23.68 -1.58 2.10
C MET A 97 23.41 -2.90 2.82
N MET A 98 24.01 -3.17 3.98
CA MET A 98 23.68 -4.33 4.83
C MET A 98 22.22 -4.25 5.30
N GLN A 99 21.76 -3.10 5.76
CA GLN A 99 20.35 -2.90 6.14
C GLN A 99 19.42 -3.14 4.94
N ALA A 100 19.74 -2.61 3.76
CA ALA A 100 18.93 -2.83 2.58
C ALA A 100 18.96 -4.29 2.08
N ARG A 101 20.09 -5.00 2.18
CA ARG A 101 20.19 -6.45 1.92
C ARG A 101 19.35 -7.26 2.91
N ALA A 102 19.42 -6.96 4.20
CA ALA A 102 18.63 -7.60 5.25
C ALA A 102 17.12 -7.35 5.07
N MET A 103 16.75 -6.16 4.62
CA MET A 103 15.39 -5.82 4.22
C MET A 103 14.96 -6.58 2.97
N ALA A 104 15.78 -6.63 1.91
CA ALA A 104 15.48 -7.33 0.65
C ALA A 104 15.29 -8.85 0.80
N ALA A 105 15.93 -9.45 1.81
CA ALA A 105 15.72 -10.85 2.16
C ALA A 105 14.27 -11.12 2.67
N GLN A 106 13.59 -10.10 3.21
CA GLN A 106 12.29 -10.22 3.88
C GLN A 106 11.20 -9.31 3.30
N ALA A 107 11.52 -8.38 2.41
CA ALA A 107 10.58 -7.58 1.65
C ALA A 107 10.33 -8.23 0.27
N ASP A 108 9.10 -8.10 -0.23
CA ASP A 108 8.77 -8.41 -1.62
C ASP A 108 9.10 -7.19 -2.52
N ILE A 109 8.92 -5.96 -1.98
CA ILE A 109 9.21 -4.67 -2.63
C ILE A 109 10.08 -3.81 -1.68
N LEU A 110 11.11 -3.14 -2.18
CA LEU A 110 11.81 -2.06 -1.47
C LEU A 110 11.29 -0.71 -1.96
N ASP A 111 10.94 0.19 -1.06
CA ASP A 111 10.40 1.51 -1.39
C ASP A 111 11.35 2.62 -0.95
N VAL A 112 11.99 3.26 -1.91
CA VAL A 112 13.05 4.25 -1.69
C VAL A 112 12.45 5.65 -1.70
N GLY A 113 12.55 6.38 -0.59
CA GLY A 113 12.01 7.75 -0.46
C GLY A 113 13.07 8.76 -0.06
N GLY A 114 13.26 9.81 -0.87
CA GLY A 114 14.25 10.88 -0.63
C GLY A 114 13.69 12.14 0.02
N GLU A 115 12.36 12.30 0.01
CA GLU A 115 11.62 13.38 0.64
C GLU A 115 10.76 12.85 1.78
N SER A 116 10.72 13.56 2.91
CA SER A 116 9.84 13.20 4.02
C SER A 116 8.44 13.73 3.77
N THR A 117 7.48 12.86 3.47
CA THR A 117 6.06 13.22 3.30
C THR A 117 5.29 13.44 4.62
N ARG A 118 6.00 13.67 5.73
CA ARG A 118 5.41 13.96 7.06
C ARG A 118 4.88 15.40 7.12
N PRO A 119 3.78 15.69 7.86
CA PRO A 119 3.30 17.05 8.07
C PRO A 119 4.39 17.97 8.63
N GLY A 120 4.55 19.15 8.04
CA GLY A 120 5.57 20.14 8.42
C GLY A 120 6.99 19.85 7.94
N ALA A 121 7.20 18.84 7.09
CA ALA A 121 8.49 18.65 6.43
C ALA A 121 8.74 19.72 5.34
N VAL A 122 9.99 20.15 5.20
CA VAL A 122 10.42 21.07 4.15
C VAL A 122 10.56 20.31 2.83
N GLU A 123 10.05 20.89 1.74
CA GLU A 123 10.18 20.35 0.40
C GLU A 123 11.64 20.31 -0.06
N VAL A 124 12.05 19.18 -0.64
CA VAL A 124 13.41 18.91 -1.11
C VAL A 124 13.49 19.25 -2.60
N SER A 125 14.60 19.84 -3.08
CA SER A 125 14.73 20.15 -4.51
C SER A 125 14.78 18.87 -5.36
N VAL A 126 14.46 18.98 -6.65
CA VAL A 126 14.53 17.86 -7.59
C VAL A 126 15.94 17.27 -7.64
N GLU A 127 16.96 18.13 -7.63
CA GLU A 127 18.37 17.78 -7.67
C GLU A 127 18.77 17.02 -6.40
N GLU A 128 18.37 17.52 -5.24
CA GLU A 128 18.70 16.91 -3.95
C GLU A 128 17.98 15.57 -3.75
N GLU A 129 16.68 15.48 -4.08
CA GLU A 129 15.92 14.23 -3.99
C GLU A 129 16.46 13.18 -4.97
N THR A 130 16.85 13.60 -6.18
CA THR A 130 17.53 12.73 -7.16
C THR A 130 18.89 12.25 -6.65
N ALA A 131 19.70 13.14 -6.07
CA ALA A 131 21.02 12.81 -5.53
C ALA A 131 20.93 11.85 -4.33
N ARG A 132 19.86 11.92 -3.53
CA ARG A 132 19.60 10.97 -2.43
C ARG A 132 19.13 9.60 -2.94
N THR A 133 18.26 9.55 -3.96
CA THR A 133 17.53 8.32 -4.35
C THR A 133 18.19 7.51 -5.45
N ALA A 134 18.59 8.14 -6.56
CA ALA A 134 19.07 7.43 -7.75
C ALA A 134 20.37 6.63 -7.49
N PRO A 135 21.38 7.14 -6.75
CA PRO A 135 22.57 6.35 -6.41
C PRO A 135 22.26 5.11 -5.56
N VAL A 136 21.28 5.19 -4.67
CA VAL A 136 20.87 4.07 -3.81
C VAL A 136 20.21 2.98 -4.63
N ILE A 137 19.30 3.35 -5.53
CA ILE A 137 18.63 2.42 -6.44
C ILE A 137 19.66 1.73 -7.36
N ALA A 138 20.60 2.48 -7.93
CA ALA A 138 21.68 1.92 -8.73
C ALA A 138 22.58 0.98 -7.91
N ALA A 139 22.91 1.34 -6.66
CA ALA A 139 23.71 0.51 -5.76
C ALA A 139 22.99 -0.79 -5.37
N LEU A 140 21.66 -0.77 -5.18
CA LEU A 140 20.86 -1.98 -4.94
C LEU A 140 20.91 -2.94 -6.14
N ARG A 141 20.83 -2.41 -7.36
CA ARG A 141 20.95 -3.22 -8.59
C ARG A 141 22.37 -3.77 -8.76
N ALA A 142 23.39 -2.95 -8.59
CA ALA A 142 24.80 -3.38 -8.60
C ALA A 142 25.11 -4.42 -7.51
N ALA A 143 24.41 -4.37 -6.38
CA ALA A 143 24.50 -5.32 -5.28
C ALA A 143 23.82 -6.68 -5.55
N GLY A 144 23.17 -6.87 -6.72
CA GLY A 144 22.44 -8.07 -7.08
C GLY A 144 21.05 -8.19 -6.46
N ILE A 145 20.43 -7.09 -6.02
CA ILE A 145 19.06 -7.13 -5.49
C ILE A 145 18.07 -7.21 -6.65
N GLU A 146 17.48 -8.39 -6.85
CA GLU A 146 16.46 -8.67 -7.86
C GLU A 146 15.03 -8.29 -7.44
N ARG A 147 14.80 -7.97 -6.15
CA ARG A 147 13.48 -7.55 -5.64
C ARG A 147 12.94 -6.34 -6.40
N ALA A 148 11.61 -6.19 -6.43
CA ALA A 148 10.99 -4.98 -6.97
C ALA A 148 11.48 -3.76 -6.16
N VAL A 149 11.80 -2.67 -6.87
CA VAL A 149 12.23 -1.40 -6.26
C VAL A 149 11.26 -0.33 -6.71
N SER A 150 10.69 0.37 -5.74
CA SER A 150 9.78 1.49 -5.89
C SER A 150 10.48 2.80 -5.54
N ILE A 151 10.07 3.88 -6.18
CA ILE A 151 10.44 5.26 -5.83
C ILE A 151 9.22 5.96 -5.22
N ASP A 152 9.31 6.35 -3.95
CA ASP A 152 8.33 7.19 -3.25
C ASP A 152 8.64 8.65 -3.58
N THR A 153 7.98 9.17 -4.62
CA THR A 153 8.16 10.56 -5.09
C THR A 153 6.93 11.07 -5.82
N ARG A 154 6.74 12.38 -5.73
CA ARG A 154 5.70 13.15 -6.44
C ARG A 154 6.25 13.95 -7.64
N LYS A 155 7.56 13.87 -7.90
CA LYS A 155 8.26 14.70 -8.90
C LYS A 155 8.71 13.84 -10.10
N ALA A 156 8.23 14.13 -11.30
CA ALA A 156 8.46 13.32 -12.50
C ALA A 156 9.95 13.27 -12.89
N ALA A 157 10.70 14.36 -12.66
CA ALA A 157 12.15 14.37 -12.87
C ALA A 157 12.89 13.37 -11.95
N VAL A 158 12.50 13.26 -10.67
CA VAL A 158 13.07 12.30 -9.71
C VAL A 158 12.68 10.88 -10.11
N ALA A 159 11.40 10.63 -10.42
CA ALA A 159 10.92 9.34 -10.89
C ALA A 159 11.68 8.88 -12.16
N ARG A 160 11.92 9.78 -13.12
CA ARG A 160 12.69 9.50 -14.35
C ARG A 160 14.12 9.06 -14.05
N ALA A 161 14.79 9.72 -13.10
CA ALA A 161 16.13 9.35 -12.68
C ALA A 161 16.16 8.00 -11.93
N ALA A 162 15.19 7.77 -11.05
CA ALA A 162 15.02 6.51 -10.32
C ALA A 162 14.75 5.31 -11.24
N LEU A 163 13.86 5.47 -12.24
CA LEU A 163 13.58 4.46 -13.26
C LEU A 163 14.84 4.15 -14.09
N LYS A 164 15.61 5.16 -14.49
CA LYS A 164 16.91 4.98 -15.17
C LYS A 164 17.93 4.25 -14.30
N ALA A 165 17.89 4.42 -12.98
CA ALA A 165 18.73 3.70 -12.02
C ALA A 165 18.27 2.26 -11.74
N GLY A 166 17.08 1.87 -12.21
CA GLY A 166 16.54 0.51 -12.08
C GLY A 166 15.38 0.35 -11.09
N ALA A 167 14.70 1.42 -10.69
CA ALA A 167 13.36 1.30 -10.11
C ALA A 167 12.38 0.75 -11.16
N GLY A 168 11.33 0.06 -10.70
CA GLY A 168 10.31 -0.56 -11.54
C GLY A 168 8.88 -0.33 -11.06
N ILE A 169 8.69 0.57 -10.08
CA ILE A 169 7.38 1.02 -9.57
C ILE A 169 7.53 2.52 -9.23
N VAL A 170 6.50 3.32 -9.52
CA VAL A 170 6.36 4.68 -8.97
C VAL A 170 5.31 4.68 -7.86
N ASN A 171 5.64 5.19 -6.69
CA ASN A 171 4.73 5.36 -5.57
C ASN A 171 4.49 6.86 -5.38
N ASP A 172 3.31 7.34 -5.80
CA ASP A 172 3.00 8.77 -5.77
C ASP A 172 1.91 9.06 -4.74
N VAL A 173 2.34 9.68 -3.64
CA VAL A 173 1.47 10.16 -2.55
C VAL A 173 0.44 11.21 -2.98
N THR A 174 0.58 11.76 -4.18
CA THR A 174 -0.32 12.76 -4.79
C THR A 174 -1.19 12.20 -5.92
N ALA A 175 -1.08 10.90 -6.22
CA ALA A 175 -1.83 10.23 -7.29
C ALA A 175 -1.80 11.02 -8.62
N LEU A 176 -0.58 11.37 -9.07
CA LEU A 176 -0.29 12.08 -10.32
C LEU A 176 -0.73 13.56 -10.36
N GLN A 177 -1.08 14.16 -9.20
CA GLN A 177 -1.57 15.54 -9.14
C GLN A 177 -0.48 16.61 -8.99
N PHE A 178 0.68 16.28 -8.44
CA PHE A 178 1.72 17.28 -8.15
C PHE A 178 2.51 17.73 -9.39
N ASP A 179 2.87 16.78 -10.25
CA ASP A 179 3.69 17.01 -11.43
C ASP A 179 2.97 16.46 -12.67
N ALA A 180 2.58 17.37 -13.58
CA ALA A 180 1.81 17.04 -14.76
C ALA A 180 2.53 16.07 -15.73
N ASP A 181 3.87 16.02 -15.70
CA ASP A 181 4.65 15.09 -16.52
C ASP A 181 4.64 13.65 -15.96
N MET A 182 4.22 13.44 -14.71
CA MET A 182 4.32 12.13 -14.04
C MET A 182 3.47 11.06 -14.73
N ALA A 183 2.22 11.39 -15.07
CA ALA A 183 1.31 10.44 -15.71
C ALA A 183 1.85 9.97 -17.08
N GLY A 184 2.33 10.92 -17.89
CA GLY A 184 2.96 10.64 -19.18
C GLY A 184 4.28 9.86 -19.04
N LEU A 185 5.09 10.14 -18.01
CA LEU A 185 6.30 9.37 -17.72
C LEU A 185 5.97 7.90 -17.40
N VAL A 186 5.02 7.66 -16.50
CA VAL A 186 4.62 6.30 -16.08
C VAL A 186 4.06 5.52 -17.27
N ALA A 187 3.16 6.13 -18.05
CA ALA A 187 2.58 5.51 -19.25
C ALA A 187 3.65 5.12 -20.28
N ASN A 188 4.56 6.04 -20.61
CA ASN A 188 5.64 5.78 -21.58
C ASN A 188 6.67 4.76 -21.08
N ALA A 189 6.90 4.68 -19.75
CA ALA A 189 7.79 3.69 -19.15
C ALA A 189 7.14 2.30 -19.01
N GLY A 190 5.81 2.20 -19.07
CA GLY A 190 5.06 0.94 -18.92
C GLY A 190 5.16 0.31 -17.52
N VAL A 191 5.54 1.11 -16.51
CA VAL A 191 5.79 0.63 -15.14
C VAL A 191 4.54 0.72 -14.25
N PRO A 192 4.40 -0.17 -13.26
CA PRO A 192 3.42 -0.03 -12.19
C PRO A 192 3.48 1.30 -11.44
N VAL A 193 2.30 1.80 -11.03
CA VAL A 193 2.12 3.00 -10.22
C VAL A 193 1.16 2.76 -9.06
N ILE A 194 1.45 3.37 -7.91
CA ILE A 194 0.59 3.37 -6.73
C ILE A 194 0.01 4.78 -6.56
N LEU A 195 -1.31 4.89 -6.59
CA LEU A 195 -2.08 6.13 -6.46
C LEU A 195 -2.62 6.26 -5.04
N MET A 196 -2.08 7.18 -4.25
CA MET A 196 -2.55 7.39 -2.87
C MET A 196 -3.52 8.56 -2.76
N HIS A 197 -4.58 8.41 -1.96
CA HIS A 197 -5.41 9.55 -1.55
C HIS A 197 -4.72 10.43 -0.51
N SER A 198 -4.40 11.67 -0.88
CA SER A 198 -4.08 12.75 0.06
C SER A 198 -4.92 14.00 -0.22
N ILE A 199 -5.20 14.78 0.82
CA ILE A 199 -5.56 16.19 0.66
C ILE A 199 -4.23 16.94 0.64
N LEU A 200 -3.91 17.61 -0.46
CA LEU A 200 -2.74 18.48 -0.59
C LEU A 200 -3.25 19.92 -0.40
N THR A 201 -2.77 20.69 0.55
CA THR A 201 -1.37 21.12 0.66
C THR A 201 -0.74 20.97 2.06
N PRO A 202 0.60 20.85 2.19
CA PRO A 202 1.30 20.57 3.46
C PRO A 202 1.07 21.58 4.59
N ASP A 203 0.67 22.81 4.24
CA ASP A 203 0.38 23.92 5.14
C ASP A 203 -1.03 23.87 5.76
N ARG A 204 -1.99 23.13 5.18
CA ARG A 204 -3.40 23.07 5.66
C ARG A 204 -3.93 21.66 5.96
N MET A 205 -3.12 20.63 5.70
CA MET A 205 -3.44 19.19 5.81
C MET A 205 -3.99 18.68 7.16
N GLN A 206 -3.87 19.44 8.24
CA GLN A 206 -4.32 19.04 9.58
C GLN A 206 -5.31 20.05 10.22
N ASP A 207 -5.58 21.19 9.57
CA ASP A 207 -6.29 22.30 10.22
C ASP A 207 -7.80 22.06 10.28
N ALA A 208 -8.39 21.52 9.21
CA ALA A 208 -9.75 20.96 9.19
C ALA A 208 -9.96 20.13 7.89
N PRO A 209 -9.60 18.83 7.86
CA PRO A 209 -9.92 17.99 6.73
C PRO A 209 -11.42 17.63 6.75
N GLU A 210 -12.22 18.35 5.97
CA GLU A 210 -13.66 18.13 5.82
C GLU A 210 -13.94 16.98 4.83
N TYR A 211 -14.83 16.07 5.23
CA TYR A 211 -15.39 14.98 4.42
C TYR A 211 -16.86 14.83 4.83
N ASP A 212 -17.76 14.60 3.87
CA ASP A 212 -19.16 14.29 4.15
C ASP A 212 -19.30 12.82 4.60
N ASP A 213 -18.58 11.94 3.92
CA ASP A 213 -18.37 10.54 4.31
C ASP A 213 -16.98 10.13 3.83
N VAL A 214 -16.00 10.20 4.72
CA VAL A 214 -14.58 9.95 4.38
C VAL A 214 -14.32 8.61 3.71
N LEU A 215 -15.16 7.59 3.93
CA LEU A 215 -14.98 6.30 3.27
C LEU A 215 -15.39 6.38 1.80
N LEU A 216 -16.52 7.02 1.52
CA LEU A 216 -17.07 7.16 0.16
C LEU A 216 -16.37 8.28 -0.62
N ASP A 217 -15.97 9.36 0.05
CA ASP A 217 -15.19 10.47 -0.53
C ASP A 217 -13.80 9.99 -0.99
N VAL A 218 -13.10 9.23 -0.15
CA VAL A 218 -11.80 8.63 -0.51
C VAL A 218 -11.95 7.61 -1.64
N TYR A 219 -13.06 6.85 -1.68
CA TYR A 219 -13.36 5.94 -2.78
C TYR A 219 -13.59 6.69 -4.10
N ASP A 220 -14.45 7.71 -4.10
CA ASP A 220 -14.80 8.49 -5.30
C ASP A 220 -13.56 9.24 -5.84
N ALA A 221 -12.76 9.83 -4.95
CA ALA A 221 -11.51 10.49 -5.33
C ALA A 221 -10.49 9.51 -5.94
N LEU A 222 -10.29 8.32 -5.34
CA LEU A 222 -9.44 7.29 -5.94
C LEU A 222 -9.99 6.78 -7.28
N ALA A 223 -11.30 6.61 -7.41
CA ALA A 223 -11.94 6.22 -8.67
C ALA A 223 -11.65 7.25 -9.79
N ALA A 224 -11.72 8.55 -9.47
CA ALA A 224 -11.38 9.62 -10.41
C ALA A 224 -9.88 9.60 -10.79
N ARG A 225 -8.97 9.43 -9.82
CA ARG A 225 -7.52 9.30 -10.08
C ARG A 225 -7.19 8.12 -11.00
N VAL A 226 -7.86 6.97 -10.79
CA VAL A 226 -7.72 5.78 -11.64
C VAL A 226 -8.17 6.08 -13.07
N ALA A 227 -9.34 6.70 -13.26
CA ALA A 227 -9.85 7.05 -14.58
C ALA A 227 -8.93 8.03 -15.32
N GLU A 228 -8.33 9.00 -14.60
CA GLU A 228 -7.35 9.93 -15.17
C GLU A 228 -6.02 9.25 -15.54
N ALA A 229 -5.54 8.31 -14.73
CA ALA A 229 -4.37 7.48 -15.05
C ALA A 229 -4.60 6.61 -16.29
N GLU A 230 -5.77 5.97 -16.41
CA GLU A 230 -6.17 5.20 -17.59
C GLU A 230 -6.30 6.09 -18.84
N ALA A 231 -6.87 7.30 -18.71
CA ALA A 231 -6.95 8.28 -19.80
C ALA A 231 -5.58 8.81 -20.24
N ALA A 232 -4.59 8.85 -19.33
CA ALA A 232 -3.20 9.16 -19.65
C ALA A 232 -2.42 7.99 -20.30
N GLY A 233 -3.07 6.83 -20.49
CA GLY A 233 -2.48 5.65 -21.13
C GLY A 233 -1.82 4.66 -20.18
N ILE A 234 -1.99 4.80 -18.86
CA ILE A 234 -1.50 3.83 -17.88
C ILE A 234 -2.46 2.63 -17.86
N ALA A 235 -1.95 1.44 -18.20
CA ALA A 235 -2.76 0.22 -18.23
C ALA A 235 -3.28 -0.14 -16.82
N ARG A 236 -4.54 -0.60 -16.73
CA ARG A 236 -5.21 -0.87 -15.45
C ARG A 236 -4.48 -1.87 -14.55
N ASP A 237 -3.86 -2.88 -15.14
CA ASP A 237 -3.04 -3.90 -14.48
C ASP A 237 -1.71 -3.35 -13.92
N ARG A 238 -1.35 -2.11 -14.27
CA ARG A 238 -0.23 -1.35 -13.70
C ARG A 238 -0.64 -0.40 -12.58
N ILE A 239 -1.93 -0.26 -12.26
CA ILE A 239 -2.40 0.67 -11.22
C ILE A 239 -2.66 -0.09 -9.91
N ALA A 240 -2.23 0.48 -8.78
CA ALA A 240 -2.65 0.12 -7.43
C ALA A 240 -3.11 1.38 -6.67
N ILE A 241 -3.86 1.20 -5.58
CA ILE A 241 -4.43 2.30 -4.80
C ILE A 241 -4.07 2.21 -3.30
N ASP A 242 -3.83 3.35 -2.65
CA ASP A 242 -3.71 3.46 -1.18
C ASP A 242 -4.75 4.49 -0.65
N PRO A 243 -5.67 4.11 0.26
CA PRO A 243 -6.58 5.03 0.96
C PRO A 243 -5.88 6.16 1.74
N GLY A 244 -4.56 6.07 1.88
CA GLY A 244 -3.68 7.15 2.30
C GLY A 244 -3.74 7.39 3.79
N ILE A 245 -3.70 6.31 4.59
CA ILE A 245 -3.65 6.39 6.06
C ILE A 245 -4.67 7.41 6.60
N GLY A 246 -4.28 8.48 7.30
CA GLY A 246 -2.96 8.95 7.71
C GLY A 246 -2.43 10.22 7.00
N PHE A 247 -3.05 10.66 5.91
CA PHE A 247 -2.75 11.88 5.15
C PHE A 247 -4.05 12.66 4.92
N GLY A 248 -4.15 13.87 5.49
CA GLY A 248 -5.36 14.70 5.42
C GLY A 248 -6.57 14.12 6.15
N LYS A 249 -6.37 13.43 7.30
CA LYS A 249 -7.41 12.64 7.98
C LYS A 249 -7.26 12.62 9.51
N THR A 250 -8.37 12.87 10.22
CA THR A 250 -8.47 12.82 11.69
C THR A 250 -8.39 11.38 12.22
N LEU A 251 -8.28 11.19 13.53
CA LEU A 251 -8.34 9.85 14.15
C LEU A 251 -9.64 9.09 13.78
N PRO A 252 -10.86 9.66 13.95
CA PRO A 252 -12.09 9.04 13.46
C PRO A 252 -12.05 8.66 11.98
N HIS A 253 -11.49 9.52 11.11
CA HIS A 253 -11.42 9.26 9.68
C HIS A 253 -10.52 8.07 9.34
N ASN A 254 -9.35 7.99 10.00
CA ASN A 254 -8.44 6.86 9.87
C ASN A 254 -9.12 5.55 10.30
N LEU A 255 -9.87 5.57 11.40
CA LEU A 255 -10.58 4.39 11.91
C LEU A 255 -11.75 3.97 11.00
N ALA A 256 -12.51 4.92 10.45
CA ALA A 256 -13.59 4.63 9.50
C ALA A 256 -13.07 3.92 8.24
N LEU A 257 -11.92 4.36 7.70
CA LEU A 257 -11.24 3.71 6.58
C LEU A 257 -10.70 2.33 6.96
N LEU A 258 -9.96 2.22 8.08
CA LEU A 258 -9.38 0.96 8.54
C LEU A 258 -10.46 -0.11 8.80
N ALA A 259 -11.62 0.27 9.31
CA ALA A 259 -12.74 -0.64 9.56
C ALA A 259 -13.40 -1.20 8.29
N ARG A 260 -13.21 -0.56 7.12
CA ARG A 260 -13.88 -0.90 5.86
C ARG A 260 -12.96 -0.90 4.63
N LEU A 261 -11.66 -1.13 4.81
CA LEU A 261 -10.65 -1.22 3.72
C LEU A 261 -11.07 -2.18 2.58
N SER A 262 -11.82 -3.22 2.93
CA SER A 262 -12.41 -4.17 1.97
C SER A 262 -13.25 -3.50 0.86
N LEU A 263 -13.77 -2.28 1.06
CA LEU A 263 -14.52 -1.53 0.05
C LEU A 263 -13.69 -1.23 -1.20
N PHE A 264 -12.40 -0.92 -1.03
CA PHE A 264 -11.53 -0.47 -2.12
C PHE A 264 -11.28 -1.57 -3.17
N HIS A 265 -11.55 -2.85 -2.85
CA HIS A 265 -11.55 -3.93 -3.84
C HIS A 265 -12.62 -3.78 -4.93
N SER A 266 -13.69 -3.01 -4.69
CA SER A 266 -14.73 -2.74 -5.69
C SER A 266 -14.26 -1.84 -6.83
N LEU A 267 -13.10 -1.17 -6.67
CA LEU A 267 -12.40 -0.53 -7.78
C LEU A 267 -11.68 -1.54 -8.69
N GLY A 268 -11.66 -2.84 -8.35
CA GLY A 268 -11.05 -3.89 -9.19
C GLY A 268 -9.52 -3.87 -9.22
N LEU A 269 -8.88 -3.10 -8.35
CA LEU A 269 -7.43 -2.88 -8.30
C LEU A 269 -6.78 -3.52 -7.08
N PRO A 270 -5.45 -3.73 -7.08
CA PRO A 270 -4.66 -3.98 -5.88
C PRO A 270 -4.76 -2.83 -4.88
N VAL A 271 -4.89 -3.15 -3.59
CA VAL A 271 -4.91 -2.19 -2.49
C VAL A 271 -3.59 -2.29 -1.72
N LEU A 272 -2.99 -1.13 -1.45
CA LEU A 272 -1.87 -0.94 -0.53
C LEU A 272 -2.34 -0.30 0.78
N LEU A 273 -1.75 -0.69 1.90
CA LEU A 273 -1.95 -0.07 3.21
C LEU A 273 -0.65 0.50 3.79
N GLY A 274 -0.50 1.83 3.76
CA GLY A 274 0.58 2.55 4.43
C GLY A 274 0.19 3.06 5.83
N ALA A 275 0.19 2.19 6.85
CA ALA A 275 -0.19 2.55 8.23
C ALA A 275 0.93 2.51 9.28
N SER A 276 2.09 1.93 8.96
CA SER A 276 3.18 1.65 9.92
C SER A 276 3.67 2.91 10.67
N ARG A 277 3.79 2.79 12.00
CA ARG A 277 4.27 3.80 12.97
C ARG A 277 3.52 5.14 12.99
N LYS A 278 2.38 5.27 12.28
CA LYS A 278 1.60 6.52 12.19
C LYS A 278 1.01 6.97 13.54
N ARG A 279 0.80 8.28 13.69
CA ARG A 279 0.42 8.96 14.95
C ARG A 279 -0.79 8.33 15.65
N PHE A 280 -1.82 7.93 14.89
CA PHE A 280 -3.05 7.35 15.44
C PHE A 280 -2.80 6.08 16.28
N ILE A 281 -1.78 5.29 15.95
CA ILE A 281 -1.38 4.10 16.72
C ILE A 281 -0.93 4.53 18.11
N GLY A 282 -0.08 5.55 18.19
CA GLY A 282 0.38 6.11 19.47
C GLY A 282 -0.76 6.66 20.31
N THR A 283 -1.66 7.44 19.69
CA THR A 283 -2.84 8.00 20.36
C THR A 283 -3.75 6.94 20.98
N LEU A 284 -3.89 5.76 20.35
CA LEU A 284 -4.74 4.67 20.85
C LEU A 284 -4.02 3.70 21.80
N SER A 285 -2.70 3.53 21.66
CA SER A 285 -1.91 2.61 22.49
C SER A 285 -1.22 3.27 23.68
N GLY A 286 -1.23 4.60 23.76
CA GLY A 286 -0.46 5.35 24.76
C GLY A 286 1.05 5.38 24.47
N GLU A 287 1.46 5.21 23.21
CA GLU A 287 2.87 5.17 22.81
C GLU A 287 3.27 6.38 21.94
N ASP A 288 3.88 7.38 22.57
CA ASP A 288 4.32 8.62 21.94
C ASP A 288 5.58 8.44 21.07
N ASP A 289 6.43 7.44 21.37
CA ASP A 289 7.62 7.16 20.59
C ASP A 289 7.27 6.36 19.31
N ALA A 290 7.44 7.00 18.15
CA ALA A 290 7.20 6.39 16.86
C ALA A 290 8.04 5.11 16.63
N ALA A 291 9.21 4.98 17.26
CA ALA A 291 10.05 3.77 17.16
C ALA A 291 9.45 2.56 17.88
N LYS A 292 8.66 2.77 18.94
CA LYS A 292 8.04 1.72 19.76
C LYS A 292 6.66 1.28 19.26
N ARG A 293 6.08 1.98 18.28
CA ARG A 293 4.77 1.66 17.67
C ARG A 293 4.75 0.38 16.80
N MET A 294 5.80 -0.43 16.80
CA MET A 294 5.88 -1.67 16.03
C MET A 294 4.72 -2.64 16.35
N PRO A 295 4.37 -2.96 17.62
CA PRO A 295 3.29 -3.92 17.92
C PRO A 295 1.93 -3.46 17.39
N GLY A 296 1.59 -2.19 17.58
CA GLY A 296 0.37 -1.60 17.02
C GLY A 296 0.39 -1.51 15.49
N SER A 297 1.56 -1.35 14.88
CA SER A 297 1.72 -1.38 13.42
C SER A 297 1.44 -2.77 12.84
N ILE A 298 1.90 -3.83 13.52
CA ILE A 298 1.60 -5.21 13.15
C ILE A 298 0.11 -5.50 13.30
N ALA A 299 -0.53 -5.07 14.40
CA ALA A 299 -1.97 -5.25 14.61
C ALA A 299 -2.79 -4.62 13.47
N VAL A 300 -2.44 -3.40 13.03
CA VAL A 300 -3.11 -2.74 11.90
C VAL A 300 -2.79 -3.42 10.57
N ALA A 301 -1.55 -3.90 10.35
CA ALA A 301 -1.18 -4.64 9.15
C ALA A 301 -2.00 -5.93 9.01
N LEU A 302 -2.14 -6.70 10.10
CA LEU A 302 -2.96 -7.93 10.12
C LEU A 302 -4.45 -7.62 9.92
N ALA A 303 -4.98 -6.52 10.46
CA ALA A 303 -6.36 -6.08 10.23
C ALA A 303 -6.62 -5.68 8.75
N GLY A 304 -5.60 -5.13 8.06
CA GLY A 304 -5.65 -4.88 6.62
C GLY A 304 -5.58 -6.17 5.80
N VAL A 305 -4.66 -7.09 6.14
CA VAL A 305 -4.53 -8.39 5.48
C VAL A 305 -5.78 -9.26 5.68
N ALA A 306 -6.43 -9.21 6.85
CA ALA A 306 -7.71 -9.86 7.05
C ALA A 306 -8.79 -9.33 6.08
N GLN A 307 -8.69 -8.09 5.61
CA GLN A 307 -9.61 -7.52 4.62
C GLN A 307 -9.18 -7.72 3.16
N GLY A 308 -8.15 -8.53 2.90
CA GLY A 308 -7.69 -8.89 1.56
C GLY A 308 -6.74 -7.88 0.92
N VAL A 309 -6.23 -6.90 1.67
CA VAL A 309 -5.26 -5.91 1.16
C VAL A 309 -3.98 -6.60 0.69
N GLN A 310 -3.64 -6.42 -0.58
CA GLN A 310 -2.56 -7.15 -1.26
C GLN A 310 -1.16 -6.68 -0.84
N MET A 311 -0.96 -5.39 -0.57
CA MET A 311 0.35 -4.81 -0.24
C MET A 311 0.33 -4.09 1.10
N ILE A 312 1.30 -4.37 1.98
CA ILE A 312 1.44 -3.69 3.27
C ILE A 312 2.80 -2.96 3.29
N ARG A 313 2.76 -1.63 3.49
CA ARG A 313 3.96 -0.78 3.53
C ARG A 313 4.43 -0.55 4.98
N VAL A 314 5.61 -1.04 5.32
CA VAL A 314 6.11 -1.15 6.71
C VAL A 314 7.56 -0.75 6.90
N HIS A 315 7.87 -0.23 8.10
CA HIS A 315 9.26 -0.06 8.56
C HIS A 315 9.82 -1.39 9.09
N ASP A 316 9.01 -2.09 9.90
CA ASP A 316 9.36 -3.30 10.67
C ASP A 316 9.13 -4.58 9.84
N VAL A 317 9.91 -4.75 8.77
CA VAL A 317 9.67 -5.81 7.75
C VAL A 317 9.80 -7.22 8.31
N ALA A 318 10.81 -7.48 9.16
CA ALA A 318 11.09 -8.82 9.67
C ALA A 318 10.01 -9.31 10.64
N GLU A 319 9.64 -8.43 11.56
CA GLU A 319 8.61 -8.63 12.57
C GLU A 319 7.23 -8.77 11.90
N THR A 320 6.93 -7.95 10.89
CA THR A 320 5.69 -8.08 10.11
C THR A 320 5.67 -9.39 9.31
N ARG A 321 6.80 -9.84 8.73
CA ARG A 321 6.87 -11.15 8.05
C ARG A 321 6.61 -12.31 9.02
N ALA A 322 7.25 -12.31 10.18
CA ALA A 322 7.03 -13.33 11.21
C ALA A 322 5.56 -13.36 11.66
N ALA A 323 4.97 -12.20 11.93
CA ALA A 323 3.57 -12.08 12.30
C ALA A 323 2.62 -12.58 11.20
N LEU A 324 2.88 -12.26 9.92
CA LEU A 324 2.10 -12.77 8.79
C LEU A 324 2.22 -14.29 8.64
N THR A 325 3.42 -14.84 8.75
CA THR A 325 3.63 -16.30 8.67
C THR A 325 2.83 -17.04 9.74
N LEU A 326 2.84 -16.54 10.99
CA LEU A 326 2.05 -17.11 12.07
C LEU A 326 0.54 -16.91 11.86
N TRP A 327 0.11 -15.72 11.43
CA TRP A 327 -1.29 -15.41 11.16
C TRP A 327 -1.87 -16.29 10.05
N GLN A 328 -1.13 -16.49 8.95
CA GLN A 328 -1.53 -17.38 7.86
C GLN A 328 -1.62 -18.84 8.33
N ALA A 329 -0.66 -19.32 9.14
CA ALA A 329 -0.67 -20.68 9.66
C ALA A 329 -1.92 -21.02 10.49
N VAL A 330 -2.47 -20.05 11.25
CA VAL A 330 -3.66 -20.24 12.10
C VAL A 330 -4.99 -19.89 11.44
N THR A 331 -5.00 -19.11 10.34
CA THR A 331 -6.24 -18.71 9.63
C THR A 331 -6.47 -19.48 8.33
N GLN A 332 -5.42 -19.95 7.68
CA GLN A 332 -5.48 -20.61 6.36
C GLN A 332 -5.20 -22.12 6.46
N THR A 333 -5.24 -22.69 7.67
CA THR A 333 -5.03 -24.12 7.89
C THR A 333 -6.15 -24.93 7.22
N THR A 334 -5.79 -25.76 6.23
CA THR A 334 -6.72 -26.70 5.62
C THR A 334 -6.90 -27.92 6.55
N PRO A 335 -8.14 -28.35 6.88
CA PRO A 335 -8.38 -29.47 7.79
C PRO A 335 -7.78 -30.83 7.37
N ASP A 336 -7.44 -31.00 6.10
CA ASP A 336 -6.96 -32.27 5.51
C ASP A 336 -5.43 -32.46 5.52
N ALA A 337 -4.69 -31.65 6.29
CA ALA A 337 -3.30 -31.97 6.63
C ALA A 337 -3.27 -33.19 7.55
N LYS A 338 -3.36 -34.41 6.97
CA LYS A 338 -3.16 -35.68 7.66
C LYS A 338 -1.93 -35.58 8.55
N GLN A 339 -2.08 -35.97 9.80
CA GLN A 339 -0.99 -36.03 10.78
C GLN A 339 0.14 -36.89 10.19
N GLY A 340 1.21 -36.22 9.75
CA GLY A 340 2.43 -36.89 9.32
C GLY A 340 3.07 -37.51 10.56
N GLU A 341 3.23 -38.83 10.52
CA GLU A 341 3.86 -39.60 11.59
C GLU A 341 5.29 -39.08 11.81
N ASN A 342 5.60 -38.67 13.05
CA ASN A 342 7.00 -38.50 13.46
C ASN A 342 7.63 -39.90 13.62
N PRO A 343 8.85 -40.12 13.12
CA PRO A 343 9.71 -41.20 13.58
C PRO A 343 10.24 -40.94 15.01
#